data_AF-A0AA35T1Z4-F1
#
_entry.id   AF-A0AA35T1Z4-F1
#
_cell.length_a   1.000
_cell.length_b   1.000
_cell.length_c   1.000
_cell.angle_alpha   90.00
_cell.angle_beta   90.00
_cell.angle_gamma   90.00
#
_symmetry.space_group_name_H-M   'P 1'
#
loop_
_entity.id
_entity.type
_entity.pdbx_description
1 polymer ?
#
loop_
_entity_poly.entity_id
_entity_poly.type
_entity_poly.pdbx_seq_one_letter_code
_entity_poly.pdbx_strand_id
1 'polypeptide(L)'
;MIRTAHQMGMLTTPYAFNETEAEQMADAGADILVAHMGLTTKGSIGAHTALTLEDAAKRVQAIHDAAKGVNPEILVICHGGPIAEPEDATYVLENTEGVVGFYGASSAERLPTERAITAQIEEFKKIRL
;
A
#
# COMPACT_ATOMS: atom_id res chain seq x y z
N MET A 1 21.38 -0.21 -0.59
CA MET A 1 20.77 -1.46 -1.10
C MET A 1 20.00 -1.17 -2.39
N ILE A 2 18.95 -0.34 -2.39
CA ILE A 2 18.15 -0.01 -3.60
C ILE A 2 19.02 0.48 -4.76
N ARG A 3 19.90 1.46 -4.54
CA ARG A 3 20.83 1.95 -5.58
C ARG A 3 21.66 0.85 -6.22
N THR A 4 22.16 -0.08 -5.42
CA THR A 4 22.95 -1.21 -5.91
C THR A 4 22.10 -2.15 -6.76
N ALA A 5 20.87 -2.45 -6.33
CA ALA A 5 19.94 -3.28 -7.10
C ALA A 5 19.58 -2.65 -8.45
N HIS A 6 19.27 -1.34 -8.45
CA HIS A 6 19.00 -0.59 -9.67
C HIS A 6 20.21 -0.58 -10.63
N GLN A 7 21.42 -0.33 -10.12
CA GLN A 7 22.66 -0.40 -10.91
C GLN A 7 22.95 -1.79 -11.48
N MET A 8 22.41 -2.84 -10.87
CA MET A 8 22.47 -4.22 -11.35
C MET A 8 21.36 -4.55 -12.36
N GLY A 9 20.50 -3.59 -12.72
CA GLY A 9 19.40 -3.77 -13.66
C GLY A 9 18.20 -4.52 -13.08
N MET A 10 18.08 -4.61 -11.74
CA MET A 10 16.89 -5.15 -11.09
C MET A 10 15.80 -4.08 -11.01
N LEU A 11 14.55 -4.51 -11.15
CA LEU A 11 13.40 -3.67 -10.78
C LEU A 11 13.42 -3.43 -9.27
N THR A 12 13.21 -2.18 -8.86
CA THR A 12 13.23 -1.76 -7.47
C THR A 12 11.93 -1.09 -7.06
N THR A 13 11.33 -1.63 -5.98
CA THR A 13 10.02 -1.18 -5.48
C THR A 13 10.01 -0.90 -3.97
N PRO A 14 10.87 0.00 -3.44
CA PRO A 14 10.98 0.22 -2.00
C PRO A 14 9.75 0.88 -1.37
N TYR A 15 9.56 0.61 -0.08
CA TYR A 15 8.65 1.39 0.77
C TYR A 15 9.29 2.70 1.22
N ALA A 16 8.47 3.75 1.34
CA ALA A 16 8.78 4.98 2.06
C ALA A 16 7.62 5.37 2.98
N PHE A 17 7.94 5.86 4.18
CA PHE A 17 6.96 6.20 5.21
C PHE A 17 6.77 7.71 5.40
N ASN A 18 7.66 8.52 4.82
CA ASN A 18 7.69 9.97 4.84
C ASN A 18 8.41 10.54 3.60
N GLU A 19 8.34 11.85 3.43
CA GLU A 19 8.88 12.62 2.31
C GLU A 19 10.41 12.47 2.19
N THR A 20 11.13 12.54 3.31
CA THR A 20 12.59 12.39 3.32
C THR A 20 13.02 11.01 2.80
N GLU A 21 12.35 9.94 3.21
CA GLU A 21 12.61 8.60 2.69
C GLU A 21 12.24 8.49 1.20
N ALA A 22 11.16 9.14 0.79
CA ALA A 22 10.72 9.18 -0.60
C ALA A 22 11.80 9.80 -1.51
N GLU A 23 12.35 10.94 -1.11
CA GLU A 23 13.45 11.61 -1.78
C GLU A 23 14.69 10.70 -1.86
N GLN A 24 15.05 10.04 -0.75
CA GLN A 24 16.19 9.14 -0.71
C GLN A 24 16.02 7.92 -1.62
N MET A 25 14.83 7.34 -1.69
CA MET A 25 14.55 6.21 -2.57
C MET A 25 14.51 6.64 -4.04
N ALA A 26 13.95 7.80 -4.35
CA ALA A 26 13.98 8.38 -5.69
C ALA A 26 15.42 8.67 -6.14
N ASP A 27 16.23 9.32 -5.30
CA ASP A 27 17.66 9.57 -5.58
C ASP A 27 18.46 8.26 -5.71
N ALA A 28 18.06 7.20 -5.00
CA ALA A 28 18.64 5.88 -5.14
C ALA A 28 18.34 5.22 -6.50
N GLY A 29 17.44 5.75 -7.31
CA GLY A 29 17.02 5.18 -8.59
C GLY A 29 15.89 4.17 -8.47
N ALA A 30 15.02 4.32 -7.46
CA ALA A 30 13.82 3.48 -7.37
C ALA A 30 12.95 3.62 -8.64
N ASP A 31 12.50 2.50 -9.17
CA ASP A 31 11.60 2.47 -10.35
C ASP A 31 10.15 2.74 -9.93
N ILE A 32 9.74 2.15 -8.79
CA ILE A 32 8.42 2.34 -8.18
C ILE A 32 8.61 2.65 -6.71
N LEU A 33 8.02 3.73 -6.21
CA LEU A 33 7.94 4.02 -4.78
C LEU A 33 6.62 3.54 -4.21
N VAL A 34 6.66 2.84 -3.09
CA VAL A 34 5.46 2.42 -2.36
C VAL A 34 5.26 3.31 -1.13
N ALA A 35 4.30 4.24 -1.21
CA ALA A 35 3.93 5.13 -0.12
C ALA A 35 3.17 4.35 0.96
N HIS A 36 3.83 4.10 2.10
CA HIS A 36 3.37 3.16 3.11
C HIS A 36 2.73 3.85 4.31
N MET A 37 1.44 3.60 4.53
CA MET A 37 0.63 4.22 5.58
C MET A 37 0.64 3.44 6.92
N GLY A 38 1.66 2.61 7.15
CA GLY A 38 1.75 1.72 8.31
C GLY A 38 0.91 0.44 8.17
N LEU A 39 0.73 -0.30 9.27
CA LEU A 39 0.03 -1.59 9.26
C LEU A 39 -1.40 -1.48 8.71
N THR A 40 -1.76 -2.40 7.82
CA THR A 40 -3.10 -2.52 7.26
C THR A 40 -4.13 -2.82 8.35
N THR A 41 -5.22 -2.05 8.37
CA THR A 41 -6.39 -2.32 9.21
C THR A 41 -7.26 -3.41 8.59
N LYS A 42 -8.22 -3.92 9.37
CA LYS A 42 -9.18 -4.99 9.00
C LYS A 42 -8.62 -6.42 9.11
N GLY A 43 -9.56 -7.36 9.14
CA GLY A 43 -9.32 -8.78 9.39
C GLY A 43 -9.32 -9.12 10.88
N SER A 44 -9.23 -10.41 11.17
CA SER A 44 -9.25 -10.94 12.55
C SER A 44 -8.06 -10.49 13.41
N ILE A 45 -6.94 -10.12 12.76
CA ILE A 45 -5.68 -9.69 13.39
C ILE A 45 -5.24 -8.27 12.98
N GLY A 46 -6.15 -7.48 12.40
CA GLY A 46 -5.84 -6.13 11.92
C GLY A 46 -5.45 -5.18 13.07
N ALA A 47 -4.47 -4.31 12.84
CA ALA A 47 -4.14 -3.27 13.81
C ALA A 47 -5.25 -2.21 13.88
N HIS A 48 -5.48 -1.65 15.07
CA HIS A 48 -6.24 -0.40 15.20
C HIS A 48 -5.28 0.77 14.94
N THR A 49 -5.39 1.42 13.78
CA THR A 49 -4.68 2.68 13.53
C THR A 49 -5.63 3.86 13.65
N ALA A 50 -5.11 4.98 14.15
CA ALA A 50 -5.81 6.25 14.26
C ALA A 50 -5.86 7.03 12.93
N LEU A 51 -5.18 6.54 11.88
CA LEU A 51 -5.10 7.22 10.58
C LEU A 51 -6.39 7.03 9.80
N THR A 52 -7.03 8.15 9.45
CA THR A 52 -8.21 8.16 8.58
C THR A 52 -7.82 7.95 7.12
N LEU A 53 -8.78 7.55 6.28
CA LEU A 53 -8.54 7.37 4.84
C LEU A 53 -8.21 8.71 4.15
N GLU A 54 -8.83 9.81 4.59
CA GLU A 54 -8.52 11.17 4.12
C GLU A 54 -7.08 11.58 4.46
N ASP A 55 -6.64 11.36 5.70
CA ASP A 55 -5.28 11.66 6.12
C ASP A 55 -4.26 10.76 5.42
N ALA A 56 -4.62 9.51 5.14
CA ALA A 56 -3.80 8.61 4.33
C ALA A 56 -3.62 9.17 2.91
N ALA A 57 -4.67 9.64 2.24
CA ALA A 57 -4.56 10.25 0.91
C ALA A 57 -3.64 11.47 0.92
N LYS A 58 -3.79 12.37 1.89
CA LYS A 58 -2.91 13.56 2.05
C LYS A 58 -1.44 13.16 2.22
N ARG A 59 -1.16 12.15 3.05
CA ARG A 59 0.21 11.66 3.28
C ARG A 59 0.79 10.95 2.07
N VAL A 60 -0.02 10.17 1.35
CA VAL A 60 0.39 9.56 0.09
C VAL A 60 0.77 10.64 -0.92
N GLN A 61 -0.02 11.71 -1.04
CA GLN A 61 0.31 12.83 -1.94
C GLN A 61 1.64 13.49 -1.56
N ALA A 62 1.86 13.78 -0.27
CA ALA A 62 3.11 14.40 0.17
C ALA A 62 4.35 13.54 -0.15
N ILE A 63 4.25 12.21 0.04
CA ILE A 63 5.30 11.26 -0.34
C ILE A 63 5.50 11.22 -1.85
N HIS A 64 4.41 11.23 -2.62
CA HIS A 64 4.47 11.28 -4.09
C HIS A 64 5.22 12.53 -4.57
N ASP A 65 4.83 13.70 -4.07
CA ASP A 65 5.37 14.98 -4.52
C ASP A 65 6.86 15.10 -4.19
N ALA A 66 7.27 14.64 -3.01
CA ALA A 66 8.67 14.59 -2.61
C ALA A 66 9.49 13.68 -3.53
N ALA A 67 8.98 12.49 -3.87
CA ALA A 67 9.65 11.57 -4.80
C ALA A 67 9.76 12.17 -6.21
N LYS A 68 8.67 12.73 -6.72
CA LYS A 68 8.61 13.38 -8.04
C LYS A 68 9.51 14.61 -8.15
N GLY A 69 9.70 15.33 -7.04
CA GLY A 69 10.63 16.45 -6.97
C GLY A 69 12.09 16.04 -7.22
N VAL A 70 12.45 14.80 -6.91
CA VAL A 70 13.79 14.24 -7.15
C VAL A 70 13.87 13.52 -8.50
N ASN A 71 12.89 12.67 -8.80
CA ASN A 71 12.82 11.93 -10.06
C ASN A 71 11.41 12.04 -10.67
N PRO A 72 11.20 12.88 -11.70
CA PRO A 72 9.89 13.02 -12.35
C PRO A 72 9.34 11.73 -12.97
N GLU A 73 10.20 10.76 -13.28
CA GLU A 73 9.81 9.51 -13.96
C GLU A 73 9.44 8.38 -12.98
N ILE A 74 9.71 8.51 -11.67
CA ILE A 74 9.38 7.46 -10.70
C ILE A 74 7.87 7.22 -10.65
N LEU A 75 7.45 5.96 -10.63
CA LEU A 75 6.03 5.62 -10.41
C LEU A 75 5.77 5.57 -8.90
N VAL A 76 4.61 6.04 -8.45
CA VAL A 76 4.26 5.98 -7.02
C VAL A 76 2.93 5.25 -6.86
N ILE A 77 2.90 4.30 -5.93
CA ILE A 77 1.71 3.53 -5.56
C ILE A 77 1.49 3.57 -4.05
N CYS A 78 0.24 3.41 -3.61
CA CYS A 78 -0.12 3.47 -2.19
C CYS A 78 -0.21 2.09 -1.54
N HIS A 79 0.00 2.02 -0.23
CA HIS A 79 -0.10 0.77 0.55
C HIS A 79 -0.38 1.02 2.03
N GLY A 80 -1.14 0.12 2.66
CA GLY A 80 -1.19 -0.01 4.12
C GLY A 80 -2.15 0.96 4.81
N GLY A 81 -2.07 1.00 6.15
CA GLY A 81 -2.95 1.80 6.99
C GLY A 81 -4.43 1.49 6.74
N PRO A 82 -5.29 2.50 6.53
CA PRO A 82 -6.71 2.29 6.24
C PRO A 82 -6.99 1.81 4.80
N ILE A 83 -5.98 1.68 3.94
CA ILE A 83 -6.13 1.29 2.52
C ILE A 83 -6.12 -0.24 2.41
N ALA A 84 -7.27 -0.88 2.65
CA ALA A 84 -7.35 -2.32 2.87
C ALA A 84 -8.25 -3.07 1.87
N GLU A 85 -9.18 -2.39 1.21
CA GLU A 85 -10.12 -2.96 0.23
C GLU A 85 -10.06 -2.16 -1.09
N PRO A 86 -10.63 -2.69 -2.19
CA PRO A 86 -10.65 -1.98 -3.48
C PRO A 86 -11.26 -0.58 -3.41
N GLU A 87 -12.30 -0.38 -2.60
CA GLU A 87 -12.96 0.93 -2.43
C GLU A 87 -12.04 1.93 -1.74
N ASP A 88 -11.24 1.47 -0.76
CA ASP A 88 -10.29 2.33 -0.05
C ASP A 88 -9.15 2.77 -1.00
N ALA A 89 -8.65 1.84 -1.82
CA ALA A 89 -7.63 2.14 -2.84
C ALA A 89 -8.17 3.10 -3.91
N THR A 90 -9.41 2.87 -4.36
CA THR A 90 -10.10 3.77 -5.31
C THR A 90 -10.20 5.18 -4.76
N TYR A 91 -10.62 5.33 -3.50
CA TYR A 91 -10.69 6.64 -2.86
C TYR A 91 -9.34 7.37 -2.88
N VAL A 92 -8.24 6.69 -2.54
CA VAL A 92 -6.91 7.31 -2.56
C VAL A 92 -6.54 7.76 -3.97
N LEU A 93 -6.77 6.93 -4.99
CA LEU A 93 -6.47 7.26 -6.38
C LEU A 93 -7.31 8.42 -6.91
N GLU A 94 -8.56 8.56 -6.47
CA GLU A 94 -9.43 9.69 -6.84
C GLU A 94 -9.11 10.98 -6.08
N ASN A 95 -8.43 10.89 -4.94
CA ASN A 95 -8.09 12.03 -4.06
C ASN A 95 -6.59 12.34 -4.05
N THR A 96 -5.84 11.84 -5.05
CA THR A 96 -4.43 12.15 -5.27
C THR A 96 -4.18 12.42 -6.76
N GLU A 97 -3.10 13.11 -7.07
CA GLU A 97 -2.64 13.38 -8.43
C GLU A 97 -1.31 12.65 -8.67
N GLY A 98 -1.22 11.88 -9.76
CA GLY A 98 0.01 11.19 -10.18
C GLY A 98 0.32 9.87 -9.47
N VAL A 99 -0.44 9.49 -8.44
CA VAL A 99 -0.39 8.14 -7.84
C VAL A 99 -1.07 7.15 -8.78
N VAL A 100 -0.37 6.08 -9.17
CA VAL A 100 -0.76 5.23 -10.31
C VAL A 100 -1.25 3.84 -9.93
N GLY A 101 -1.38 3.53 -8.65
CA GLY A 101 -1.85 2.21 -8.24
C GLY A 101 -1.75 1.92 -6.75
N PHE A 102 -1.94 0.65 -6.43
CA PHE A 102 -1.99 0.12 -5.07
C PHE A 102 -1.17 -1.17 -4.97
N TYR A 103 -0.42 -1.32 -3.88
CA TYR A 103 0.32 -2.54 -3.57
C TYR A 103 -0.47 -3.39 -2.57
N GLY A 104 -0.97 -4.55 -3.01
CA GLY A 104 -1.73 -5.47 -2.16
C GLY A 104 -0.86 -6.50 -1.46
N ALA A 105 -1.12 -6.73 -0.17
CA ALA A 105 -0.56 -7.85 0.59
C ALA A 105 -1.68 -8.53 1.39
N SER A 106 -1.88 -8.15 2.65
CA SER A 106 -2.99 -8.65 3.48
C SER A 106 -4.36 -8.52 2.80
N SER A 107 -4.58 -7.42 2.07
CA SER A 107 -5.78 -7.15 1.29
C SER A 107 -6.01 -8.14 0.14
N ALA A 108 -4.94 -8.66 -0.46
CA ALA A 108 -5.01 -9.56 -1.60
C ALA A 108 -5.08 -11.04 -1.17
N GLU A 109 -4.41 -11.42 -0.07
CA GLU A 109 -4.32 -12.83 0.34
C GLU A 109 -5.07 -13.14 1.64
N ARG A 110 -4.84 -12.39 2.71
CA ARG A 110 -5.30 -12.75 4.06
C ARG A 110 -6.79 -12.50 4.22
N LEU A 111 -7.22 -11.27 3.97
CA LEU A 111 -8.63 -10.86 4.16
C LEU A 111 -9.62 -11.68 3.33
N PRO A 112 -9.41 -11.92 2.02
CA PRO A 112 -10.33 -12.76 1.26
C PRO A 112 -10.31 -14.22 1.74
N THR A 113 -9.14 -14.76 2.08
CA THR A 113 -8.99 -16.14 2.56
C THR A 113 -9.69 -16.35 3.91
N GLU A 114 -9.53 -15.42 4.87
CA GLU A 114 -10.19 -15.48 6.17
C GLU A 114 -11.71 -15.57 6.03
N ARG A 115 -12.31 -14.74 5.16
CA ARG A 115 -13.75 -14.73 4.91
C ARG A 115 -14.22 -16.04 4.27
N ALA A 116 -13.53 -16.49 3.24
CA ALA A 116 -13.91 -17.69 2.48
C ALA A 116 -13.83 -18.96 3.34
N ILE A 117 -12.74 -19.14 4.10
CA ILE A 117 -12.60 -20.31 4.98
C ILE A 117 -13.64 -20.27 6.10
N THR A 118 -13.87 -19.11 6.72
CA THR A 118 -14.86 -18.98 7.79
C THR A 118 -16.26 -19.36 7.30
N ALA A 119 -16.69 -18.79 6.17
CA ALA A 119 -17.99 -19.09 5.57
C ALA A 119 -18.15 -20.59 5.26
N GLN A 120 -17.11 -21.23 4.71
CA GLN A 120 -17.14 -22.66 4.39
C GLN A 120 -17.37 -23.53 5.63
N ILE A 121 -16.69 -23.23 6.74
CA ILE A 121 -16.85 -23.98 8.00
C ILE A 121 -18.22 -23.73 8.62
N GLU A 122 -18.76 -22.52 8.53
CA GLU A 122 -20.12 -22.21 8.97
C GLU A 122 -21.17 -23.05 8.24
N GLU A 123 -21.02 -23.25 6.93
CA GLU A 123 -21.93 -24.12 6.16
C GLU A 123 -21.89 -25.58 6.61
N PHE A 124 -20.70 -26.15 6.85
CA PHE A 124 -20.60 -27.51 7.40
C PHE A 124 -21.28 -27.64 8.77
N LYS A 125 -21.22 -26.61 9.61
CA LYS A 125 -21.85 -26.61 10.94
C LYS A 125 -23.39 -26.54 10.89
N LYS A 126 -23.99 -26.17 9.75
CA LYS A 126 -25.46 -26.07 9.61
C LYS A 126 -26.13 -27.41 9.29
N ILE A 127 -25.37 -28.45 8.95
CA ILE A 127 -25.89 -29.79 8.66
C ILE A 127 -26.61 -30.32 9.92
N ARG A 128 -27.90 -30.64 9.80
CA ARG A 128 -28.68 -31.32 10.84
C ARG A 128 -28.77 -32.80 10.53
N LEU A 129 -28.62 -33.64 11.55
CA LEU A 129 -28.83 -35.08 11.51
C LEU A 129 -30.27 -35.42 11.90
#